data_AF-A0AAN4PQV5-F1
#
_entry.id   AF-A0AAN4PQV5-F1
#
_cell.length_a   1.000
_cell.length_b   1.000
_cell.length_c   1.000
_cell.angle_alpha   90.00
_cell.angle_beta   90.00
_cell.angle_gamma   90.00
#
_symmetry.space_group_name_H-M   'P 1'
#
loop_
_entity.id
_entity.type
_entity.pdbx_description
1 polymer ?
#
loop_
_entity_poly.entity_id
_entity_poly.type
_entity_poly.pdbx_seq_one_letter_code
_entity_poly.pdbx_strand_id
1 'polypeptide(L)'
;MAESSTSEDLFAHARGNESNERFYNLCFWGRNNPPSAMPCSQYTTQFISSRGNEYFCEIDEEYLTDRFNLTGLNTEVPYYQYALDLVTDVFDLDADDDLREQIEKSARHLYGLVHARYIVTTRGLGKMAEKYKNGDFGKCPRVLCEGQHLLPMGLHDIANQSTVRLYCAKCEDIYNPKSSRHSSIDGAYFGSSFHSIFFQVFPNLVPPKSTRRYEPRIYGFRVHASAALARWQDRYREQMRSRLNEAGVEVKYVEDSEVEDDDEEDSEGEDQASEVKEEKLLGDAASGRMDLGN
;
A
#
# COMPACT_ATOMS: atom_id res chain seq x y z
N MET A 1 -45.60 63.48 -6.70
CA MET A 1 -44.77 63.38 -7.93
C MET A 1 -43.32 63.38 -7.50
N ALA A 2 -42.49 62.49 -8.09
CA ALA A 2 -41.01 62.50 -8.17
C ALA A 2 -40.21 62.80 -6.87
N GLU A 3 -39.45 61.83 -6.33
CA GLU A 3 -37.98 61.65 -6.54
C GLU A 3 -37.13 62.70 -5.80
N SER A 4 -36.02 62.43 -5.11
CA SER A 4 -35.27 61.20 -4.74
C SER A 4 -34.39 61.54 -3.48
N SER A 5 -33.44 60.77 -2.92
CA SER A 5 -32.72 59.53 -3.27
C SER A 5 -32.13 58.86 -2.00
N THR A 6 -31.24 57.88 -2.16
CA THR A 6 -30.29 57.28 -1.17
C THR A 6 -30.80 56.88 0.22
N SER A 7 -31.04 55.57 0.39
CA SER A 7 -30.69 54.85 1.62
C SER A 7 -29.96 53.57 1.21
N GLU A 8 -28.64 53.56 1.38
CA GLU A 8 -27.86 52.33 1.47
C GLU A 8 -28.12 51.68 2.85
N ASP A 9 -27.63 50.46 3.04
CA ASP A 9 -27.79 49.63 4.25
C ASP A 9 -29.21 49.14 4.59
N LEU A 10 -29.63 48.07 3.91
CA LEU A 10 -30.31 46.90 4.50
C LEU A 10 -30.40 45.77 3.45
N PHE A 11 -30.11 44.53 3.86
CA PHE A 11 -29.97 43.27 3.09
C PHE A 11 -28.59 42.90 2.54
N ALA A 12 -27.75 42.38 3.43
CA ALA A 12 -26.73 41.39 3.07
C ALA A 12 -26.88 40.17 4.00
N HIS A 13 -27.51 39.08 3.53
CA HIS A 13 -27.37 37.69 4.00
C HIS A 13 -28.28 36.74 3.18
N ALA A 14 -27.80 36.26 2.01
CA ALA A 14 -28.33 35.09 1.29
C ALA A 14 -27.45 34.73 0.08
N ARG A 15 -26.30 34.09 0.31
CA ARG A 15 -25.57 33.33 -0.74
C ARG A 15 -24.93 32.09 -0.14
N GLY A 16 -25.61 30.96 -0.28
CA GLY A 16 -25.10 29.64 0.06
C GLY A 16 -25.86 28.56 -0.71
N ASN A 17 -25.14 27.54 -1.19
CA ASN A 17 -25.66 26.25 -1.67
C ASN A 17 -26.43 26.11 -3.00
N GLU A 18 -26.16 26.92 -4.03
CA GLU A 18 -26.55 26.54 -5.42
C GLU A 18 -25.72 25.36 -6.00
N SER A 19 -24.67 24.89 -5.30
CA SER A 19 -23.78 23.82 -5.80
C SER A 19 -24.28 22.39 -5.53
N ASN A 20 -25.13 22.16 -4.52
CA ASN A 20 -25.59 20.81 -4.17
C ASN A 20 -26.71 20.29 -5.08
N GLU A 21 -27.65 21.14 -5.53
CA GLU A 21 -28.82 20.69 -6.30
C GLU A 21 -28.48 20.11 -7.69
N ARG A 22 -27.33 20.51 -8.26
CA ARG A 22 -26.84 19.93 -9.52
C ARG A 22 -26.32 18.50 -9.39
N PHE A 23 -25.94 18.06 -8.19
CA PHE A 23 -25.49 16.69 -7.96
C PHE A 23 -26.65 15.71 -7.85
N TYR A 24 -27.72 16.09 -7.14
CA TYR A 24 -28.94 15.27 -7.00
C TYR A 24 -29.58 14.89 -8.34
N ASN A 25 -29.50 15.77 -9.34
CA ASN A 25 -30.12 15.52 -10.66
C ASN A 25 -29.35 14.52 -11.55
N LEU A 26 -28.08 14.19 -11.26
CA LEU A 26 -27.32 13.26 -12.12
C LEU A 26 -27.65 11.79 -11.87
N CYS A 27 -28.19 11.43 -10.70
CA CYS A 27 -28.57 10.05 -10.38
C CYS A 27 -29.92 9.62 -10.96
N PHE A 28 -30.73 10.53 -11.50
CA PHE A 28 -32.17 10.29 -11.72
C PHE A 28 -32.61 10.05 -13.18
N TRP A 29 -31.71 10.09 -14.17
CA TRP A 29 -32.07 9.89 -15.59
C TRP A 29 -31.30 8.74 -16.24
N GLY A 30 -31.79 7.51 -16.04
CA GLY A 30 -31.08 6.29 -16.46
C GLY A 30 -31.90 5.00 -16.62
N ARG A 31 -33.14 5.06 -17.14
CA ARG A 31 -33.99 3.92 -17.58
C ARG A 31 -34.32 2.80 -16.55
N ASN A 32 -35.62 2.71 -16.23
CA ASN A 32 -36.36 1.49 -15.86
C ASN A 32 -35.77 0.58 -14.77
N ASN A 33 -36.12 0.86 -13.50
CA ASN A 33 -36.10 -0.12 -12.41
C ASN A 33 -37.42 -0.02 -11.62
N PRO A 34 -37.96 -1.12 -11.05
CA PRO A 34 -39.25 -1.11 -10.34
C PRO A 34 -39.14 -0.45 -8.95
N PRO A 35 -40.28 -0.03 -8.33
CA PRO A 35 -40.29 0.80 -7.13
C PRO A 35 -40.08 0.01 -5.83
N SER A 36 -39.02 -0.81 -5.76
CA SER A 36 -38.72 -1.66 -4.59
C SER A 36 -37.30 -1.51 -4.03
N ALA A 37 -36.53 -0.53 -4.49
CA ALA A 37 -35.32 -0.12 -3.78
C ALA A 37 -35.75 0.74 -2.58
N MET A 38 -35.58 0.22 -1.36
CA MET A 38 -35.62 1.07 -0.17
C MET A 38 -34.51 2.13 -0.29
N PRO A 39 -34.72 3.35 0.24
CA PRO A 39 -33.71 4.39 0.15
C PRO A 39 -32.46 3.95 0.92
N CYS A 40 -31.39 3.66 0.19
CA CYS A 40 -30.06 3.38 0.75
C CYS A 40 -29.69 4.49 1.75
N SER A 41 -29.26 4.08 2.94
CA SER A 41 -28.79 4.97 3.99
C SER A 41 -27.94 6.13 3.45
N GLN A 42 -28.36 7.35 3.80
CA GLN A 42 -27.70 8.58 3.42
C GLN A 42 -26.31 8.65 4.06
N TYR A 43 -26.18 8.26 5.34
CA TYR A 43 -24.88 8.14 6.00
C TYR A 43 -23.94 7.19 5.27
N THR A 44 -24.38 5.97 4.93
CA THR A 44 -23.48 4.99 4.26
C THR A 44 -23.04 5.46 2.88
N THR A 45 -23.96 6.03 2.09
CA THR A 45 -23.67 6.62 0.77
C THR A 45 -22.64 7.76 0.90
N GLN A 46 -22.82 8.65 1.87
CA GLN A 46 -21.90 9.76 2.15
C GLN A 46 -20.53 9.28 2.62
N PHE A 47 -20.49 8.28 3.52
CA PHE A 47 -19.25 7.71 4.04
C PHE A 47 -18.41 7.05 2.94
N ILE A 48 -19.02 6.23 2.08
CA ILE A 48 -18.33 5.54 0.97
C ILE A 48 -17.86 6.53 -0.10
N SER A 49 -18.66 7.57 -0.37
CA SER A 49 -18.32 8.63 -1.33
C SER A 49 -17.22 9.57 -0.82
N SER A 50 -16.91 9.55 0.48
CA SER A 50 -15.89 10.42 1.06
C SER A 50 -14.47 10.03 0.65
N ARG A 51 -13.61 11.04 0.49
CA ARG A 51 -12.25 10.88 -0.02
C ARG A 51 -11.39 10.04 0.93
N GLY A 52 -10.86 8.92 0.43
CA GLY A 52 -10.08 7.96 1.22
C GLY A 52 -10.82 6.66 1.47
N ASN A 53 -12.14 6.61 1.29
CA ASN A 53 -12.95 5.42 1.54
C ASN A 53 -13.22 4.57 0.29
N GLU A 54 -12.45 4.77 -0.79
CA GLU A 54 -12.68 4.09 -2.08
C GLU A 54 -12.56 2.56 -1.99
N TYR A 55 -11.95 2.00 -0.94
CA TYR A 55 -11.82 0.56 -0.71
C TYR A 55 -13.02 -0.10 -0.02
N PHE A 56 -13.91 0.65 0.62
CA PHE A 56 -15.09 0.07 1.26
C PHE A 56 -16.14 -0.36 0.23
N CYS A 57 -16.91 -1.40 0.52
CA CYS A 57 -18.17 -1.69 -0.16
C CYS A 57 -19.36 -1.33 0.75
N GLU A 58 -20.50 -1.08 0.12
CA GLU A 58 -21.75 -0.81 0.82
C GLU A 58 -22.23 -2.06 1.55
N ILE A 59 -22.46 -1.95 2.86
CA ILE A 59 -23.06 -3.00 3.70
C ILE A 59 -24.58 -2.93 3.55
N ASP A 60 -25.24 -4.07 3.35
CA ASP A 60 -26.71 -4.10 3.27
C ASP A 60 -27.36 -3.71 4.61
N GLU A 61 -28.43 -2.91 4.57
CA GLU A 61 -29.19 -2.52 5.77
C GLU A 61 -29.77 -3.74 6.53
N GLU A 62 -30.15 -4.80 5.81
CA GLU A 62 -30.54 -6.10 6.40
C GLU A 62 -29.43 -6.71 7.29
N TYR A 63 -28.16 -6.47 6.95
CA TYR A 63 -27.02 -6.97 7.72
C TYR A 63 -26.71 -6.10 8.94
N LEU A 64 -26.89 -4.78 8.81
CA LEU A 64 -26.72 -3.80 9.89
C LEU A 64 -27.85 -3.86 10.94
N THR A 65 -29.06 -4.24 10.54
CA THR A 65 -30.22 -4.34 11.44
C THR A 65 -30.26 -5.66 12.23
N ASP A 66 -29.61 -6.72 11.75
CA ASP A 66 -29.50 -8.00 12.45
C ASP A 66 -28.43 -7.96 13.56
N ARG A 67 -28.92 -7.94 14.80
CA ARG A 67 -28.12 -7.93 16.04
C ARG A 67 -27.16 -9.11 16.17
N PHE A 68 -27.40 -10.24 15.52
CA PHE A 68 -26.50 -11.39 15.58
C PHE A 68 -25.14 -11.08 14.94
N ASN A 69 -25.14 -10.38 13.81
CA ASN A 69 -23.92 -10.01 13.08
C ASN A 69 -23.05 -8.99 13.85
N LEU A 70 -23.66 -8.19 14.73
CA LEU A 70 -23.02 -7.13 15.51
C LEU A 70 -22.51 -7.60 16.89
N THR A 71 -22.66 -8.89 17.23
CA THR A 71 -22.29 -9.44 18.54
C THR A 71 -20.84 -9.12 18.95
N GLY A 72 -20.64 -8.65 20.18
CA GLY A 72 -19.34 -8.27 20.77
C GLY A 72 -18.87 -6.84 20.45
N LEU A 73 -19.33 -6.22 19.36
CA LEU A 73 -18.88 -4.87 18.98
C LEU A 73 -19.27 -3.79 20.00
N ASN A 74 -20.31 -4.05 20.79
CA ASN A 74 -20.76 -3.19 21.88
C ASN A 74 -19.75 -3.03 23.03
N THR A 75 -18.72 -3.88 23.12
CA THR A 75 -17.62 -3.72 24.09
C THR A 75 -16.38 -3.05 23.50
N GLU A 76 -16.25 -3.02 22.17
CA GLU A 76 -15.12 -2.43 21.46
C GLU A 76 -15.36 -0.96 21.07
N VAL A 77 -16.62 -0.61 20.76
CA VAL A 77 -17.00 0.71 20.24
C VAL A 77 -17.59 1.61 21.34
N PRO A 78 -16.98 2.77 21.64
CA PRO A 78 -17.58 3.80 22.50
C PRO A 78 -18.89 4.34 21.90
N TYR A 79 -19.86 4.73 22.72
CA TYR A 79 -21.15 5.27 22.25
C TYR A 79 -21.89 4.35 21.25
N TYR A 80 -21.70 3.02 21.34
CA TYR A 80 -22.18 2.03 20.38
C TYR A 80 -23.62 2.24 19.87
N GLN A 81 -24.58 2.53 20.76
CA GLN A 81 -25.97 2.74 20.37
C GLN A 81 -26.13 3.97 19.46
N TYR A 82 -25.61 5.12 19.88
CA TYR A 82 -25.63 6.35 19.10
C TYR A 82 -24.84 6.23 17.78
N ALA A 83 -23.73 5.49 17.80
CA ALA A 83 -22.95 5.17 16.61
C ALA A 83 -23.74 4.29 15.62
N LEU A 84 -24.52 3.32 16.11
CA LEU A 84 -25.38 2.47 15.29
C LEU A 84 -26.56 3.26 14.73
N ASP A 85 -27.24 4.06 15.56
CA ASP A 85 -28.37 4.90 15.16
C ASP A 85 -27.96 5.92 14.08
N LEU A 86 -26.71 6.42 14.11
CA LEU A 86 -26.15 7.29 13.07
C LEU A 86 -25.84 6.53 11.78
N VAL A 87 -25.35 5.29 11.86
CA VAL A 87 -25.08 4.45 10.68
C VAL A 87 -26.37 4.00 9.97
N THR A 88 -27.51 3.96 10.67
CA THR A 88 -28.82 3.58 10.14
C THR A 88 -29.75 4.77 9.85
N ASP A 89 -29.25 6.01 9.92
CA ASP A 89 -30.03 7.26 9.75
C ASP A 89 -31.25 7.40 10.69
N VAL A 90 -31.20 6.80 11.88
CA VAL A 90 -32.21 6.92 12.96
C VAL A 90 -31.76 7.93 14.05
N PHE A 91 -30.63 8.61 13.84
CA PHE A 91 -30.03 9.52 14.81
C PHE A 91 -30.76 10.86 14.92
N ASP A 92 -31.53 11.03 15.99
CA ASP A 92 -32.35 12.21 16.31
C ASP A 92 -31.91 12.83 17.66
N LEU A 93 -30.62 13.21 17.74
CA LEU A 93 -30.03 13.79 18.95
C LEU A 93 -29.44 15.18 18.69
N ASP A 94 -30.04 16.17 19.34
CA ASP A 94 -29.46 17.51 19.54
C ASP A 94 -28.30 17.43 20.55
N ALA A 95 -27.11 17.10 20.03
CA ALA A 95 -25.86 17.03 20.77
C ALA A 95 -24.96 18.24 20.45
N ASP A 96 -24.17 18.68 21.44
CA ASP A 96 -23.10 19.66 21.22
C ASP A 96 -22.09 19.16 20.17
N ASP A 97 -21.48 20.07 19.41
CA ASP A 97 -20.59 19.75 18.28
C ASP A 97 -19.45 18.78 18.66
N ASP A 98 -18.83 18.97 19.83
CA ASP A 98 -17.76 18.11 20.35
C ASP A 98 -18.23 16.66 20.60
N LEU A 99 -19.47 16.49 21.09
CA LEU A 99 -20.06 15.16 21.32
C LEU A 99 -20.46 14.53 19.99
N ARG A 100 -20.96 15.33 19.04
CA ARG A 100 -21.28 14.87 17.69
C ARG A 100 -20.04 14.34 16.97
N GLU A 101 -18.90 15.03 17.03
CA GLU A 101 -17.65 14.54 16.41
C GLU A 101 -17.20 13.19 17.02
N GLN A 102 -17.36 13.01 18.34
CA GLN A 102 -17.03 11.74 19.02
C GLN A 102 -17.95 10.59 18.58
N ILE A 103 -19.25 10.86 18.40
CA ILE A 103 -20.22 9.88 17.88
C ILE A 103 -19.88 9.56 16.41
N GLU A 104 -19.59 10.55 15.58
CA GLU A 104 -19.18 10.35 14.18
C GLU A 104 -17.87 9.53 14.07
N LYS A 105 -16.91 9.74 14.97
CA LYS A 105 -15.68 8.93 15.04
C LYS A 105 -15.98 7.48 15.44
N SER A 106 -16.91 7.28 16.37
CA SER A 106 -17.36 5.95 16.80
C SER A 106 -18.17 5.23 15.72
N ALA A 107 -19.02 5.94 14.98
CA ALA A 107 -19.77 5.42 13.83
C ALA A 107 -18.85 4.95 12.70
N ARG A 108 -17.82 5.74 12.37
CA ARG A 108 -16.78 5.33 11.40
C ARG A 108 -16.01 4.08 11.86
N HIS A 109 -15.74 3.96 13.15
CA HIS A 109 -15.08 2.79 13.73
C HIS A 109 -15.99 1.55 13.68
N LEU A 110 -17.24 1.69 14.12
CA LEU A 110 -18.27 0.63 14.05
C LEU A 110 -18.45 0.13 12.63
N TYR A 111 -18.67 1.01 11.66
CA TYR A 111 -18.86 0.66 10.25
C TYR A 111 -17.68 -0.15 9.71
N GLY A 112 -16.44 0.24 10.05
CA GLY A 112 -15.24 -0.49 9.70
C GLY A 112 -15.18 -1.92 10.28
N LEU A 113 -15.52 -2.09 11.56
CA LEU A 113 -15.56 -3.41 12.20
C LEU A 113 -16.66 -4.31 11.63
N VAL A 114 -17.83 -3.75 11.30
CA VAL A 114 -18.92 -4.50 10.63
C VAL A 114 -18.53 -4.84 9.19
N HIS A 115 -17.86 -3.93 8.47
CA HIS A 115 -17.37 -4.16 7.11
C HIS A 115 -16.44 -5.38 7.05
N ALA A 116 -15.50 -5.53 7.99
CA ALA A 116 -14.61 -6.69 8.08
C ALA A 116 -15.36 -8.03 8.16
N ARG A 117 -16.49 -8.06 8.89
CA ARG A 117 -17.37 -9.23 8.99
C ARG A 117 -18.20 -9.41 7.71
N TYR A 118 -18.73 -8.32 7.15
CA TYR A 118 -19.60 -8.34 5.97
C TYR A 118 -18.88 -8.83 4.71
N ILE A 119 -17.64 -8.38 4.45
CA ILE A 119 -16.91 -8.75 3.22
C ILE A 119 -16.50 -10.22 3.13
N VAL A 120 -16.63 -10.98 4.21
CA VAL A 120 -16.44 -12.43 4.26
C VAL A 120 -17.74 -13.20 3.90
N THR A 121 -18.91 -12.54 3.96
CA THR A 121 -20.20 -13.13 3.56
C THR A 121 -20.33 -13.23 2.04
N THR A 122 -21.20 -14.12 1.55
CA THR A 122 -21.48 -14.28 0.11
C THR A 122 -21.90 -12.97 -0.58
N ARG A 123 -22.68 -12.12 0.10
CA ARG A 123 -23.12 -10.83 -0.46
C ARG A 123 -21.97 -9.82 -0.53
N GLY A 124 -21.21 -9.66 0.57
CA GLY A 124 -20.05 -8.76 0.62
C GLY A 124 -18.92 -9.17 -0.33
N LEU A 125 -18.64 -10.48 -0.43
CA LEU A 125 -17.72 -11.06 -1.42
C LEU A 125 -18.14 -10.70 -2.86
N GLY A 126 -19.44 -10.73 -3.17
CA GLY A 126 -19.99 -10.30 -4.46
C GLY A 126 -19.65 -8.84 -4.77
N LYS A 127 -20.02 -7.91 -3.89
CA LYS A 127 -19.73 -6.47 -4.05
C LYS A 127 -18.22 -6.20 -4.17
N MET A 128 -17.38 -6.85 -3.35
CA MET A 128 -15.92 -6.73 -3.44
C MET A 128 -15.34 -7.32 -4.73
N ALA A 129 -15.96 -8.34 -5.31
CA ALA A 129 -15.52 -8.92 -6.58
C ALA A 129 -15.77 -7.99 -7.77
N GLU A 130 -16.82 -7.17 -7.73
CA GLU A 130 -17.07 -6.13 -8.73
C GLU A 130 -16.00 -5.04 -8.66
N LYS A 131 -15.72 -4.51 -7.46
CA LYS A 131 -14.63 -3.55 -7.22
C LYS A 131 -13.25 -4.09 -7.63
N TYR A 132 -12.99 -5.38 -7.38
CA TYR A 132 -11.75 -6.05 -7.82
C TYR A 132 -11.63 -6.12 -9.35
N LYS A 133 -12.72 -6.42 -10.06
CA LYS A 133 -12.75 -6.44 -11.54
C LYS A 133 -12.53 -5.04 -12.12
N ASN A 134 -13.12 -4.01 -11.52
CA ASN A 134 -12.95 -2.62 -11.91
C ASN A 134 -11.52 -2.09 -11.62
N GLY A 135 -10.86 -2.66 -10.59
CA GLY A 135 -9.49 -2.29 -10.20
C GLY A 135 -9.43 -1.15 -9.18
N ASP A 136 -10.52 -0.89 -8.47
CA ASP A 136 -10.69 0.22 -7.51
C ASP A 136 -9.62 0.23 -6.41
N PHE A 137 -9.19 -0.97 -5.99
CA PHE A 137 -8.15 -1.17 -4.98
C PHE A 137 -6.75 -0.78 -5.46
N GLY A 138 -6.57 -0.60 -6.76
CA GLY A 138 -5.29 -0.31 -7.41
C GLY A 138 -4.59 -1.55 -7.99
N LYS A 139 -3.35 -1.33 -8.43
CA LYS A 139 -2.57 -2.28 -9.25
C LYS A 139 -1.21 -2.55 -8.62
N CYS A 140 -0.73 -3.78 -8.76
CA CYS A 140 0.54 -4.24 -8.21
C CYS A 140 1.72 -3.37 -8.69
N PRO A 141 2.56 -2.84 -7.78
CA PRO A 141 3.71 -2.01 -8.14
C PRO A 141 4.85 -2.83 -8.77
N ARG A 142 4.87 -4.15 -8.60
CA ARG A 142 5.87 -5.04 -9.22
C ARG A 142 5.63 -5.10 -10.72
N VAL A 143 6.57 -4.55 -11.50
CA VAL A 143 6.52 -4.47 -12.98
C VAL A 143 6.17 -5.81 -13.64
N LEU A 144 6.76 -6.91 -13.15
CA LEU A 144 6.55 -8.28 -13.66
C LEU A 144 5.15 -8.86 -13.35
N CYS A 145 4.35 -8.19 -12.52
CA CYS A 145 2.93 -8.52 -12.35
C CYS A 145 2.05 -7.88 -13.43
N GLU A 146 2.59 -7.02 -14.31
CA GLU A 146 1.90 -6.43 -15.46
C GLU A 146 0.62 -5.66 -15.05
N GLY A 147 0.65 -5.01 -13.88
CA GLY A 147 -0.47 -4.22 -13.36
C GLY A 147 -1.65 -5.03 -12.79
N GLN A 148 -1.42 -6.28 -12.37
CA GLN A 148 -2.41 -7.11 -11.67
C GLN A 148 -3.18 -6.33 -10.59
N HIS A 149 -4.51 -6.48 -10.56
CA HIS A 149 -5.36 -5.85 -9.55
C HIS A 149 -5.08 -6.41 -8.15
N LEU A 150 -5.19 -5.56 -7.14
CA LEU A 150 -4.91 -5.88 -5.74
C LEU A 150 -6.21 -6.08 -4.94
N LEU A 151 -6.10 -6.68 -3.75
CA LEU A 151 -7.18 -6.70 -2.75
C LEU A 151 -6.72 -6.04 -1.45
N PRO A 152 -7.58 -5.30 -0.73
CA PRO A 152 -7.26 -4.79 0.59
C PRO A 152 -7.20 -5.93 1.62
N MET A 153 -6.36 -5.78 2.64
CA MET A 153 -6.27 -6.67 3.80
C MET A 153 -5.71 -5.92 5.01
N GLY A 154 -6.00 -6.43 6.22
CA GLY A 154 -5.26 -6.10 7.44
C GLY A 154 -4.08 -7.04 7.66
N LEU A 155 -3.04 -6.57 8.37
CA LEU A 155 -2.03 -7.46 8.95
C LEU A 155 -2.49 -8.04 10.29
N HIS A 156 -3.38 -7.31 10.98
CA HIS A 156 -3.99 -7.68 12.24
C HIS A 156 -5.50 -7.42 12.18
N ASP A 157 -6.28 -8.27 12.83
CA ASP A 157 -7.73 -8.12 12.97
C ASP A 157 -8.13 -7.20 14.14
N ILE A 158 -7.16 -6.79 14.96
CA ILE A 158 -7.36 -5.86 16.09
C ILE A 158 -7.10 -4.44 15.61
N ALA A 159 -8.08 -3.56 15.85
CA ALA A 159 -8.03 -2.16 15.42
C ALA A 159 -6.88 -1.36 16.07
N ASN A 160 -6.50 -0.27 15.40
CA ASN A 160 -5.43 0.67 15.71
C ASN A 160 -4.01 0.06 15.76
N GLN A 161 -3.81 -1.19 15.32
CA GLN A 161 -2.48 -1.82 15.25
C GLN A 161 -1.76 -1.59 13.91
N SER A 162 -2.46 -1.74 12.79
CA SER A 162 -1.87 -1.64 11.46
C SER A 162 -2.83 -1.01 10.46
N THR A 163 -2.31 -0.16 9.58
CA THR A 163 -3.07 0.42 8.47
C THR A 163 -3.32 -0.63 7.38
N VAL A 164 -4.30 -0.37 6.52
CA VAL A 164 -4.64 -1.27 5.40
C VAL A 164 -3.44 -1.52 4.48
N ARG A 165 -3.28 -2.78 4.07
CA ARG A 165 -2.30 -3.23 3.08
C ARG A 165 -3.01 -3.79 1.86
N LEU A 166 -2.27 -4.03 0.79
CA LEU A 166 -2.78 -4.52 -0.48
C LEU A 166 -2.10 -5.85 -0.88
N TYR A 167 -2.87 -6.93 -0.96
CA TYR A 167 -2.40 -8.24 -1.40
C TYR A 167 -2.42 -8.37 -2.92
N CYS A 168 -1.35 -8.93 -3.51
CA CYS A 168 -1.32 -9.28 -4.93
C CYS A 168 -1.37 -10.79 -5.18
N ALA A 169 -2.45 -11.26 -5.79
CA ALA A 169 -2.62 -12.69 -6.11
C ALA A 169 -1.64 -13.25 -7.15
N LYS A 170 -0.92 -12.42 -7.93
CA LYS A 170 0.03 -12.89 -8.97
C LYS A 170 1.45 -13.10 -8.46
N CYS A 171 1.87 -12.38 -7.42
CA CYS A 171 3.17 -12.58 -6.76
C CYS A 171 3.09 -13.05 -5.31
N GLU A 172 1.88 -13.13 -4.74
CA GLU A 172 1.63 -13.62 -3.38
C GLU A 172 2.36 -12.79 -2.31
N ASP A 173 2.35 -11.48 -2.51
CA ASP A 173 3.10 -10.51 -1.70
C ASP A 173 2.23 -9.31 -1.33
N ILE A 174 2.60 -8.61 -0.26
CA ILE A 174 1.84 -7.57 0.42
C ILE A 174 2.49 -6.20 0.18
N TYR A 175 1.68 -5.23 -0.22
CA TYR A 175 2.13 -3.88 -0.59
C TYR A 175 1.44 -2.79 0.23
N ASN A 176 2.09 -1.64 0.30
CA ASN A 176 1.50 -0.43 0.86
C ASN A 176 0.61 0.26 -0.19
N PRO A 177 -0.54 0.86 0.20
CA PRO A 177 -1.31 1.72 -0.69
C PRO A 177 -0.44 2.85 -1.26
N LYS A 178 -0.52 3.07 -2.58
CA LYS A 178 0.30 4.09 -3.26
C LYS A 178 -0.07 5.53 -2.85
N SER A 179 -1.30 5.76 -2.43
CA SER A 179 -1.80 7.09 -2.07
C SER A 179 -1.86 7.23 -0.55
N SER A 180 -1.28 8.31 -0.03
CA SER A 180 -1.32 8.65 1.41
C SER A 180 -2.73 8.77 1.97
N ARG A 181 -3.73 9.10 1.13
CA ARG A 181 -5.16 9.13 1.51
C ARG A 181 -5.67 7.81 2.09
N HIS A 182 -5.08 6.69 1.65
CA HIS A 182 -5.45 5.34 2.06
C HIS A 182 -4.62 4.86 3.25
N SER A 183 -3.58 5.60 3.65
CA SER A 183 -2.69 5.24 4.75
C SER A 183 -3.31 5.50 6.13
N SER A 184 -4.40 6.25 6.23
CA SER A 184 -5.16 6.48 7.47
C SER A 184 -6.27 5.46 7.72
N ILE A 185 -6.53 4.54 6.78
CA ILE A 185 -7.53 3.48 6.97
C ILE A 185 -6.93 2.35 7.81
N ASP A 186 -7.67 1.90 8.82
CA ASP A 186 -7.31 0.73 9.61
C ASP A 186 -7.39 -0.55 8.76
N GLY A 187 -6.39 -1.43 8.90
CA GLY A 187 -6.38 -2.74 8.27
C GLY A 187 -7.40 -3.70 8.88
N ALA A 188 -7.73 -3.54 10.16
CA ALA A 188 -8.71 -4.37 10.85
C ALA A 188 -10.10 -4.34 10.17
N TYR A 189 -10.44 -3.24 9.50
CA TYR A 189 -11.71 -3.07 8.76
C TYR A 189 -11.83 -3.93 7.49
N PHE A 190 -10.75 -4.61 7.09
CA PHE A 190 -10.75 -5.62 6.03
C PHE A 190 -10.38 -7.01 6.56
N GLY A 191 -9.77 -7.09 7.73
CA GLY A 191 -9.29 -8.32 8.35
C GLY A 191 -8.12 -8.97 7.61
N SER A 192 -7.49 -9.93 8.29
CA SER A 192 -6.37 -10.74 7.79
C SER A 192 -6.82 -11.77 6.77
N SER A 193 -8.04 -12.30 6.91
CA SER A 193 -8.48 -13.51 6.20
C SER A 193 -9.24 -13.26 4.90
N PHE A 194 -9.77 -12.05 4.69
CA PHE A 194 -10.65 -11.71 3.55
C PHE A 194 -10.04 -12.08 2.19
N HIS A 195 -8.79 -11.69 1.93
CA HIS A 195 -8.14 -11.95 0.64
C HIS A 195 -7.98 -13.45 0.34
N SER A 196 -7.84 -14.29 1.37
CA SER A 196 -7.72 -15.74 1.22
C SER A 196 -9.08 -16.40 0.93
N ILE A 197 -10.11 -16.00 1.69
CA ILE A 197 -11.49 -16.49 1.50
C ILE A 197 -12.02 -16.08 0.13
N PHE A 198 -11.70 -14.86 -0.32
CA PHE A 198 -12.09 -14.35 -1.65
C PHE A 198 -11.64 -15.28 -2.80
N PHE A 199 -10.38 -15.73 -2.79
CA PHE A 199 -9.88 -16.63 -3.84
C PHE A 199 -10.33 -18.09 -3.66
N GLN A 200 -10.71 -18.51 -2.44
CA GLN A 200 -11.35 -19.81 -2.22
C GLN A 200 -12.76 -19.85 -2.85
N VAL A 201 -13.52 -18.74 -2.77
CA VAL A 201 -14.86 -18.63 -3.37
C VAL A 201 -14.79 -18.34 -4.87
N PHE A 202 -13.80 -17.56 -5.32
CA PHE A 202 -13.61 -17.20 -6.73
C PHE A 202 -12.28 -17.72 -7.32
N PRO A 203 -12.08 -19.05 -7.44
CA PRO A 203 -10.83 -19.61 -7.97
C PRO A 203 -10.55 -19.16 -9.41
N ASN A 204 -11.59 -18.86 -10.20
CA ASN A 204 -11.48 -18.34 -11.57
C ASN A 204 -10.88 -16.93 -11.65
N LEU A 205 -10.77 -16.20 -10.54
CA LEU A 205 -10.14 -14.88 -10.47
C LEU A 205 -8.66 -14.94 -10.03
N VAL A 206 -8.13 -16.13 -9.74
CA VAL A 206 -6.72 -16.33 -9.43
C VAL A 206 -5.90 -16.20 -10.72
N PRO A 207 -4.98 -15.22 -10.83
CA PRO A 207 -4.19 -15.04 -12.03
C PRO A 207 -3.14 -16.16 -12.18
N PRO A 208 -2.78 -16.55 -13.42
CA PRO A 208 -1.71 -17.50 -13.66
C PRO A 208 -0.39 -16.96 -13.10
N LYS A 209 0.31 -17.79 -12.33
CA LYS A 209 1.60 -17.44 -11.71
C LYS A 209 2.67 -17.33 -12.80
N SER A 210 3.61 -16.41 -12.61
CA SER A 210 4.73 -16.20 -13.54
C SER A 210 6.05 -16.55 -12.86
N THR A 211 6.81 -17.46 -13.48
CA THR A 211 8.18 -17.77 -13.07
C THR A 211 9.19 -16.71 -13.54
N ARG A 212 8.76 -15.75 -14.37
CA ARG A 212 9.63 -14.67 -14.87
C ARG A 212 10.14 -13.82 -13.71
N ARG A 213 11.47 -13.73 -13.60
CA ARG A 213 12.18 -12.84 -12.69
C ARG A 213 12.91 -11.78 -13.51
N TYR A 214 13.23 -10.65 -12.88
CA TYR A 214 14.02 -9.62 -13.52
C TYR A 214 15.44 -10.16 -13.74
N GLU A 215 15.89 -10.18 -15.00
CA GLU A 215 17.25 -10.54 -15.36
C GLU A 215 18.09 -9.26 -15.44
N PRO A 216 18.95 -8.96 -14.45
CA PRO A 216 19.87 -7.82 -14.56
C PRO A 216 20.82 -8.04 -15.74
N ARG A 217 20.98 -6.98 -16.55
CA ARG A 217 21.83 -6.96 -17.74
C ARG A 217 22.69 -5.71 -17.77
N ILE A 218 23.95 -5.87 -18.15
CA ILE A 218 24.93 -4.80 -18.33
C ILE A 218 25.39 -4.87 -19.78
N TYR A 219 25.23 -3.78 -20.54
CA TYR A 219 25.46 -3.71 -21.99
C TYR A 219 24.80 -4.87 -22.79
N GLY A 220 23.61 -5.32 -22.35
CA GLY A 220 22.86 -6.43 -22.97
C GLY A 220 23.23 -7.84 -22.47
N PHE A 221 24.45 -8.02 -21.94
CA PHE A 221 24.92 -9.26 -21.34
C PHE A 221 24.23 -9.51 -19.99
N ARG A 222 23.83 -10.76 -19.73
CA ARG A 222 23.30 -11.16 -18.42
C ARG A 222 24.40 -11.03 -17.37
N VAL A 223 24.10 -10.42 -16.22
CA VAL A 223 25.03 -10.42 -15.08
C VAL A 223 25.27 -11.88 -14.66
N HIS A 224 26.51 -12.33 -14.79
CA HIS A 224 26.82 -13.75 -14.74
C HIS A 224 26.73 -14.30 -13.31
N ALA A 225 26.13 -15.48 -13.14
CA ALA A 225 25.97 -16.12 -11.83
C ALA A 225 27.31 -16.40 -11.14
N SER A 226 28.39 -16.60 -11.91
CA SER A 226 29.75 -16.74 -11.37
C SER A 226 30.23 -15.48 -10.63
N ALA A 227 29.82 -14.27 -11.01
CA ALA A 227 30.20 -13.05 -10.29
C ALA A 227 29.40 -12.84 -8.99
N ALA A 228 28.27 -13.53 -8.83
CA ALA A 228 27.55 -13.62 -7.56
C ALA A 228 28.12 -14.75 -6.67
N LEU A 229 28.53 -15.87 -7.29
CA LEU A 229 29.18 -16.98 -6.61
C LEU A 229 30.59 -16.60 -6.11
N ALA A 230 31.41 -15.93 -6.92
CA ALA A 230 32.73 -15.42 -6.53
C ALA A 230 32.61 -14.50 -5.31
N ARG A 231 31.79 -13.44 -5.38
CA ARG A 231 31.49 -12.55 -4.25
C ARG A 231 30.88 -13.23 -3.01
N TRP A 232 30.43 -14.48 -3.10
CA TRP A 232 30.05 -15.28 -1.94
C TRP A 232 31.21 -16.15 -1.44
N GLN A 233 31.97 -16.79 -2.35
CA GLN A 233 33.17 -17.57 -2.06
C GLN A 233 34.29 -16.72 -1.45
N ASP A 234 34.51 -15.50 -1.95
CA ASP A 234 35.56 -14.59 -1.49
C ASP A 234 35.28 -14.12 -0.05
N ARG A 235 34.05 -13.70 0.26
CA ARG A 235 33.62 -13.39 1.64
C ARG A 235 33.73 -14.59 2.59
N TYR A 236 33.48 -15.81 2.11
CA TYR A 236 33.65 -17.02 2.91
C TYR A 236 35.14 -17.34 3.13
N ARG A 237 36.00 -17.06 2.15
CA ARG A 237 37.47 -17.18 2.24
C ARG A 237 38.05 -16.18 3.25
N GLU A 238 37.63 -14.93 3.21
CA GLU A 238 38.02 -13.87 4.17
C GLU A 238 37.62 -14.25 5.60
N GLN A 239 36.37 -14.67 5.81
CA GLN A 239 35.90 -15.14 7.12
C GLN A 239 36.69 -16.34 7.63
N MET A 240 37.10 -17.26 6.74
CA MET A 240 37.94 -18.40 7.13
C MET A 240 39.39 -17.98 7.45
N ARG A 241 39.98 -17.04 6.70
CA ARG A 241 41.29 -16.43 7.01
C ARG A 241 41.27 -15.75 8.38
N SER A 242 40.26 -14.93 8.68
CA SER A 242 40.11 -14.28 10.00
C SER A 242 40.10 -15.33 11.12
N ARG A 243 39.28 -16.37 10.99
CA ARG A 243 39.16 -17.43 12.00
C ARG A 243 40.42 -18.28 12.17
N LEU A 244 41.21 -18.48 11.11
CA LEU A 244 42.50 -19.16 11.21
C LEU A 244 43.55 -18.29 11.92
N ASN A 245 43.56 -16.98 11.61
CA ASN A 245 44.45 -16.02 12.26
C ASN A 245 44.10 -15.86 13.76
N GLU A 246 42.81 -15.75 14.09
CA GLU A 246 42.29 -15.77 15.48
C GLU A 246 42.65 -17.06 16.24
N ALA A 247 42.78 -18.19 15.53
CA ALA A 247 43.21 -19.47 16.08
C ALA A 247 44.74 -19.62 16.17
N GLY A 248 45.51 -18.58 15.82
CA GLY A 248 46.98 -18.61 15.81
C GLY A 248 47.58 -19.49 14.70
N VAL A 249 46.82 -19.81 13.66
CA VAL A 249 47.27 -20.60 12.51
C VAL A 249 47.68 -19.65 11.39
N GLU A 250 48.93 -19.21 11.45
CA GLU A 250 49.52 -18.31 10.44
C GLU A 250 49.72 -19.06 9.12
N VAL A 251 48.95 -18.69 8.09
CA VAL A 251 49.06 -19.21 6.73
C VAL A 251 49.46 -18.03 5.85
N LYS A 252 50.69 -18.04 5.32
CA LYS A 252 51.18 -17.01 4.40
C LYS A 252 50.61 -17.24 3.00
N TYR A 253 50.08 -16.20 2.37
CA TYR A 253 49.66 -16.20 0.97
C TYR A 253 50.51 -15.20 0.18
N VAL A 254 50.62 -15.39 -1.14
CA VAL A 254 51.48 -14.57 -2.02
C VAL A 254 51.05 -13.09 -2.02
N GLU A 255 49.74 -12.85 -1.91
CA GLU A 255 49.13 -11.51 -1.79
C GLU A 255 49.53 -10.78 -0.48
N ASP A 256 50.03 -11.51 0.54
CA ASP A 256 50.50 -10.90 1.79
C ASP A 256 52.00 -10.49 1.70
N SER A 257 52.74 -10.94 0.68
CA SER A 257 54.17 -10.60 0.47
C SER A 257 54.41 -9.41 -0.44
N GLU A 258 53.45 -9.03 -1.30
CA GLU A 258 53.60 -7.89 -2.24
C GLU A 258 53.46 -6.51 -1.57
N VAL A 259 53.35 -6.45 -0.23
CA VAL A 259 53.21 -5.22 0.57
C VAL A 259 54.48 -4.90 1.38
N GLU A 260 55.49 -5.78 1.38
CA GLU A 260 56.74 -5.60 2.13
C GLU A 260 57.90 -5.01 1.28
N ASP A 261 57.76 -4.94 -0.05
CA ASP A 261 58.85 -4.58 -0.99
C ASP A 261 58.84 -3.10 -1.48
N ASP A 262 57.88 -2.26 -1.05
CA ASP A 262 57.66 -0.89 -1.58
C ASP A 262 58.56 0.22 -0.94
N ASP A 263 59.52 -0.15 -0.07
CA ASP A 263 60.29 0.79 0.78
C ASP A 263 61.76 1.07 0.31
N GLU A 264 62.28 0.45 -0.78
CA GLU A 264 63.69 0.63 -1.21
C GLU A 264 63.91 1.13 -2.67
N GLU A 265 64.17 2.45 -2.76
CA GLU A 265 65.07 3.17 -3.70
C GLU A 265 64.76 3.35 -5.21
N ASP A 266 64.30 4.56 -5.55
CA ASP A 266 64.39 5.21 -6.87
C ASP A 266 65.86 5.46 -7.32
N SER A 267 66.23 5.10 -8.57
CA SER A 267 67.35 5.72 -9.29
C SER A 267 67.28 5.55 -10.83
N GLU A 268 67.67 6.61 -11.55
CA GLU A 268 67.47 6.81 -13.01
C GLU A 268 68.56 6.18 -13.92
N GLY A 269 68.28 5.98 -15.23
CA GLY A 269 69.33 5.88 -16.28
C GLY A 269 69.02 5.10 -17.59
N GLU A 270 69.03 5.79 -18.73
CA GLU A 270 68.83 5.33 -20.14
C GLU A 270 69.92 4.32 -20.63
N ASP A 271 69.83 3.51 -21.71
CA ASP A 271 69.41 3.79 -23.10
C ASP A 271 69.49 2.55 -24.06
N GLN A 272 68.95 2.67 -25.30
CA GLN A 272 69.10 1.83 -26.54
C GLN A 272 68.21 0.57 -26.79
N ALA A 273 67.93 0.31 -28.08
CA ALA A 273 66.74 -0.44 -28.55
C ALA A 273 66.97 -1.42 -29.72
N SER A 274 66.11 -2.46 -29.81
CA SER A 274 65.73 -3.18 -31.06
C SER A 274 64.43 -4.02 -30.90
N GLU A 275 63.74 -4.28 -32.01
CA GLU A 275 62.36 -4.85 -32.16
C GLU A 275 62.21 -6.33 -31.69
N VAL A 276 61.04 -6.97 -31.46
CA VAL A 276 59.79 -7.07 -32.25
C VAL A 276 58.56 -7.61 -31.43
N LYS A 277 57.35 -7.07 -31.71
CA LYS A 277 55.95 -7.60 -31.52
C LYS A 277 55.18 -7.66 -30.17
N GLU A 278 53.92 -7.20 -30.30
CA GLU A 278 52.65 -7.61 -29.63
C GLU A 278 52.60 -7.83 -28.10
N GLU A 279 51.96 -6.89 -27.37
CA GLU A 279 50.79 -7.25 -26.54
C GLU A 279 49.88 -6.06 -26.13
N LYS A 280 48.85 -6.34 -25.33
CA LYS A 280 47.65 -5.50 -25.06
C LYS A 280 47.88 -4.31 -24.12
N LEU A 281 47.08 -3.27 -24.33
CA LEU A 281 46.71 -2.31 -23.31
C LEU A 281 45.79 -2.95 -22.24
N LEU A 282 46.33 -3.10 -21.04
CA LEU A 282 45.64 -3.11 -19.74
C LEU A 282 46.39 -2.05 -18.91
N GLY A 283 45.77 -1.14 -18.16
CA GLY A 283 44.35 -1.06 -17.81
C GLY A 283 44.23 -0.45 -16.42
N ASP A 284 44.67 0.80 -16.26
CA ASP A 284 44.55 1.54 -14.99
C ASP A 284 43.09 1.60 -14.52
N ALA A 285 42.85 1.09 -13.31
CA ALA A 285 41.68 1.43 -12.51
C ALA A 285 41.94 1.12 -11.03
N ALA A 286 42.51 2.10 -10.35
CA ALA A 286 42.64 2.15 -8.89
C ALA A 286 41.38 1.65 -8.15
N SER A 287 41.61 0.86 -7.09
CA SER A 287 40.60 0.62 -6.04
C SER A 287 41.25 0.48 -4.67
N GLY A 288 41.75 1.62 -4.19
CA GLY A 288 41.97 1.93 -2.79
C GLY A 288 41.70 3.44 -2.62
N ARG A 289 40.96 3.91 -1.61
CA ARG A 289 40.29 3.21 -0.51
C ARG A 289 39.13 4.11 -0.05
N MET A 290 38.00 3.51 0.35
CA MET A 290 36.83 4.28 0.80
C MET A 290 37.06 4.93 2.15
N ASP A 291 36.52 6.13 2.34
CA ASP A 291 35.93 6.53 3.61
C ASP A 291 34.53 7.12 3.35
N LEU A 292 33.53 6.51 3.97
CA LEU A 292 32.18 7.05 4.15
C LEU A 292 31.65 6.55 5.49
N GLY A 293 31.96 7.31 6.54
CA GLY A 293 31.21 7.25 7.78
C GLY A 293 29.79 7.82 7.61
N ASN A 294 28.82 7.12 8.22
CA ASN A 294 27.39 7.42 8.40
C ASN A 294 26.51 7.59 7.15
#